data_AF-V4AVP4-F1
#
_entry.id   AF-V4AVP4-F1
#
_cell.length_a   1.000
_cell.length_b   1.000
_cell.length_c   1.000
_cell.angle_alpha   90.00
_cell.angle_beta   90.00
_cell.angle_gamma   90.00
#
_symmetry.space_group_name_H-M   'P 1'
#
loop_
_entity.id
_entity.type
_entity.pdbx_description
1 polymer ?
#
loop_
_entity_poly.entity_id
_entity_poly.type
_entity_poly.pdbx_seq_one_letter_code
_entity_poly.pdbx_strand_id
1 'polypeptide(L)'
;MTSFSIPEPHNNPWISEDKSLTSIKNALILGERTGHIKKRYPDESSFEDSNNYTDQEILPSLKLITVQRDISRKRRELNEVNLEIQKRKQDRETQDITHLDRIENKIEKIKSLNNHLQSILRCKDDIVNRLQQPLVGDYIKIDAAYHRYASEVFPLLTPILGELNNNLDNIEWYKTTQFSQDRHKLESLLNVLSSSFAAMQSQYQALCQMRRSMNEMYGSSSTVGAVADS
;
A
#
# COMPACT_ATOMS: atom_id res chain seq x y z
N MET A 1 24.90 61.91 24.39
CA MET A 1 26.26 62.32 24.80
C MET A 1 26.41 62.02 26.29
N THR A 2 27.05 60.90 26.61
CA THR A 2 27.53 60.59 27.97
C THR A 2 28.85 59.84 27.79
N SER A 3 29.92 60.48 28.25
CA SER A 3 31.31 60.11 28.11
C SER A 3 31.63 58.81 28.85
N PHE A 4 32.09 57.79 28.12
CA PHE A 4 32.64 56.57 28.70
C PHE A 4 34.11 56.84 29.05
N SER A 5 34.41 56.95 30.35
CA SER A 5 35.78 57.10 30.85
C SER A 5 36.49 55.75 30.74
N ILE A 6 37.66 55.75 30.11
CA ILE A 6 38.55 54.60 29.98
C ILE A 6 39.14 54.28 31.36
N PRO A 7 39.07 53.03 31.86
CA PRO A 7 39.79 52.66 33.08
C PRO A 7 41.29 52.61 32.81
N GLU A 8 42.09 53.27 33.66
CA GLU A 8 43.55 53.26 33.57
C GLU A 8 44.13 51.83 33.57
N PRO A 9 45.25 51.59 32.85
CA PRO A 9 45.91 50.31 32.87
C PRO A 9 46.42 50.02 34.28
N HIS A 10 45.82 49.02 34.91
CA HIS A 10 46.21 48.51 36.21
C HIS A 10 47.72 48.29 36.29
N ASN A 11 48.33 49.07 37.18
CA ASN A 11 49.71 48.95 37.64
C ASN A 11 50.00 47.48 38.01
N ASN A 12 50.84 46.82 37.20
CA ASN A 12 51.17 45.41 37.37
C ASN A 12 52.04 45.23 38.63
N PRO A 13 51.55 44.55 39.68
CA PRO A 13 52.23 44.47 40.97
C PRO A 13 53.49 43.58 40.97
N TRP A 14 53.84 42.98 39.82
CA TRP A 14 55.04 42.15 39.63
C TRP A 14 56.23 42.89 39.04
N ILE A 15 56.10 44.18 38.73
CA ILE A 15 57.23 45.02 38.31
C ILE A 15 57.72 45.79 39.55
N SER A 16 58.33 45.06 40.49
CA SER A 16 59.33 45.69 41.34
C SER A 16 60.62 45.74 40.53
N GLU A 17 61.16 46.94 40.30
CA GLU A 17 62.50 47.13 39.75
C GLU A 17 63.54 46.61 40.75
N ASP A 18 63.69 45.30 40.81
CA ASP A 18 64.73 44.66 41.58
C ASP A 18 66.07 44.93 40.86
N LYS A 19 66.96 45.72 41.46
CA LYS A 19 68.26 46.09 40.87
C LYS A 19 69.08 44.86 40.45
N SER A 20 68.86 43.72 41.11
CA SER A 20 69.46 42.42 40.78
C SER A 20 69.01 41.89 39.41
N LEU A 21 67.74 42.07 39.06
CA LEU A 21 67.18 41.69 37.75
C LEU A 21 67.73 42.59 36.63
N THR A 22 68.00 43.87 36.91
CA THR A 22 68.61 44.78 35.92
C THR A 22 70.03 44.33 35.54
N SER A 23 70.84 43.92 36.52
CA SER A 23 72.19 43.40 36.25
C SER A 23 72.16 42.10 35.45
N ILE A 24 71.25 41.17 35.79
CA ILE A 24 71.07 39.91 35.06
C ILE A 24 70.54 40.16 33.65
N LYS A 25 69.60 41.09 33.48
CA LYS A 25 69.07 41.51 32.18
C LYS A 25 70.18 42.08 31.30
N ASN A 26 71.02 42.95 31.85
CA ASN A 26 72.16 43.51 31.12
C ASN A 26 73.19 42.44 30.75
N ALA A 27 73.46 41.48 31.64
CA ALA A 27 74.33 40.35 31.34
C ALA A 27 73.75 39.42 30.25
N LEU A 28 72.43 39.21 30.24
CA LEU A 28 71.73 38.45 29.21
C LEU A 28 71.77 39.17 27.85
N ILE A 29 71.52 40.49 27.82
CA ILE A 29 71.64 41.30 26.61
C ILE A 29 73.08 41.30 26.09
N LEU A 30 74.07 41.35 26.98
CA LEU A 30 75.48 41.25 26.60
C LEU A 30 75.83 39.86 26.07
N GLY A 31 75.32 38.80 26.69
CA GLY A 31 75.45 37.41 26.22
C GLY A 31 74.80 37.18 24.85
N GLU A 32 73.69 37.87 24.56
CA GLU A 32 73.03 37.88 23.26
C GLU A 32 73.87 38.63 22.22
N ARG A 33 74.40 39.81 22.55
CA ARG A 33 75.26 40.61 21.66
C ARG A 33 76.61 39.96 21.37
N THR A 34 77.12 39.16 22.29
CA THR A 34 78.40 38.43 22.14
C THR A 34 78.23 37.07 21.44
N GLY A 35 77.00 36.68 21.10
CA GLY A 35 76.69 35.44 20.38
C GLY A 35 76.81 34.17 21.23
N HIS A 36 77.02 34.29 22.55
CA HIS A 36 77.10 33.16 23.47
C HIS A 36 75.71 32.65 23.91
N ILE A 37 74.65 33.43 23.69
CA ILE A 37 73.26 33.06 24.00
C ILE A 37 72.40 33.23 22.74
N LYS A 38 71.72 32.16 22.31
CA LYS A 38 70.78 32.19 21.18
C LYS A 38 69.48 32.89 21.62
N LYS A 39 69.00 33.84 20.81
CA LYS A 39 67.80 34.66 21.06
C LYS A 39 66.62 33.80 21.50
N ARG A 40 66.05 34.08 22.67
CA ARG A 40 64.96 33.28 23.30
C ARG A 40 63.58 33.54 22.70
N TYR A 41 63.46 34.54 21.82
CA TYR A 41 62.25 34.86 21.07
C TYR A 41 62.55 34.79 19.58
N PRO A 42 61.93 33.85 18.84
CA PRO A 42 62.03 33.86 17.39
C PRO A 42 61.34 35.13 16.86
N ASP A 43 62.03 35.90 16.01
CA ASP A 43 61.35 36.84 15.12
C ASP A 43 60.44 36.02 14.21
N GLU A 44 59.21 36.49 13.99
CA GLU A 44 58.14 35.79 13.25
C GLU A 44 58.44 35.53 11.75
N SER A 45 59.66 35.80 11.27
CA SER A 45 60.04 35.69 9.85
C SER A 45 60.99 34.54 9.52
N SER A 46 61.17 33.55 10.40
CA SER A 46 62.02 32.38 10.12
C SER A 46 61.44 31.09 10.70
N PHE A 47 60.36 30.59 10.10
CA PHE A 47 59.67 29.37 10.55
C PHE A 47 60.03 28.08 9.77
N GLU A 48 60.90 28.11 8.75
CA GLU A 48 61.09 26.91 7.91
C GLU A 48 62.34 26.06 8.19
N ASP A 49 63.38 26.56 8.87
CA ASP A 49 64.67 25.83 8.93
C ASP A 49 65.03 25.25 10.32
N SER A 50 64.12 24.54 10.98
CA SER A 50 64.45 23.82 12.24
C SER A 50 64.07 22.34 12.27
N ASN A 51 63.85 21.71 11.10
CA ASN A 51 63.58 20.27 11.03
C ASN A 51 64.83 19.36 11.04
N ASN A 52 66.04 19.89 11.26
CA ASN A 52 67.28 19.09 11.28
C ASN A 52 68.08 19.22 12.60
N TYR A 53 67.45 18.91 13.72
CA TYR A 53 68.16 18.56 14.97
C TYR A 53 67.45 17.38 15.65
N THR A 54 67.56 16.20 15.05
CA THR A 54 67.36 14.93 15.74
C THR A 54 68.68 14.43 16.32
N ASP A 55 68.61 13.79 17.48
CA ASP A 55 69.67 13.06 18.20
C ASP A 55 70.54 13.83 19.20
N GLN A 56 69.90 14.64 20.05
CA GLN A 56 70.41 14.81 21.42
C GLN A 56 69.24 14.72 22.39
N GLU A 57 69.24 13.63 23.17
CA GLU A 57 68.31 13.23 24.23
C GLU A 57 67.27 14.30 24.57
N ILE A 58 66.09 14.17 23.97
CA ILE A 58 64.90 14.91 24.39
C ILE A 58 64.75 14.65 25.88
N LEU A 59 65.09 15.66 26.69
CA LEU A 59 65.02 15.60 28.14
C LEU A 59 63.71 14.90 28.55
N PRO A 60 63.73 13.91 29.46
CA PRO A 60 62.53 13.16 29.84
C PRO A 60 61.33 14.06 30.19
N SER A 61 61.59 15.26 30.72
CA SER A 61 60.60 16.30 31.00
C SER A 61 59.93 16.87 29.75
N LEU A 62 60.66 17.07 28.64
CA LEU A 62 60.10 17.61 27.40
C LEU A 62 59.17 16.57 26.73
N LYS A 63 59.55 15.29 26.73
CA LYS A 63 58.70 14.19 26.27
C LYS A 63 57.43 14.05 27.12
N LEU A 64 57.54 14.26 28.43
CA LEU A 64 56.38 14.26 29.32
C LEU A 64 55.43 15.44 29.01
N ILE A 65 55.97 16.64 28.76
CA ILE A 65 55.17 17.83 28.43
C ILE A 65 54.45 17.66 27.09
N THR A 66 55.08 17.08 26.06
CA THR A 66 54.41 16.82 24.78
C THR A 66 53.28 15.81 24.95
N VAL A 67 53.52 14.70 25.66
CA VAL A 67 52.49 13.71 25.99
C VAL A 67 51.35 14.32 26.81
N GLN A 68 51.64 15.17 27.79
CA GLN A 68 50.62 15.84 28.60
C GLN A 68 49.78 16.82 27.77
N ARG A 69 50.40 17.53 26.81
CA ARG A 69 49.69 18.40 25.87
C ARG A 69 48.79 17.60 24.94
N ASP A 70 49.24 16.44 24.47
CA ASP A 70 48.45 15.56 23.61
C ASP A 70 47.29 14.88 24.36
N ILE A 71 47.52 14.44 25.60
CA ILE A 71 46.45 13.97 26.50
C ILE A 71 45.43 15.08 26.74
N SER A 72 45.89 16.32 26.98
CA SER A 72 45.00 17.46 27.18
C SER A 72 44.20 17.81 25.93
N ARG A 73 44.80 17.67 24.74
CA ARG A 73 44.10 17.83 23.46
C ARG A 73 43.03 16.76 23.27
N LYS A 74 43.38 15.49 23.47
CA LYS A 74 42.46 14.36 23.34
C LYS A 74 41.32 14.41 24.37
N ARG A 75 41.59 14.88 25.59
CA ARG A 75 40.56 15.14 26.60
C ARG A 75 39.58 16.23 26.17
N ARG A 76 40.06 17.31 25.53
CA ARG A 76 39.18 18.35 24.98
C ARG A 76 38.29 17.82 23.86
N GLU A 77 38.87 17.08 22.91
CA GLU A 77 38.12 16.42 21.82
C GLU A 77 37.07 15.46 22.38
N LEU A 78 37.42 14.64 23.38
CA LEU A 78 36.48 13.72 24.03
C LEU A 78 35.35 14.47 24.73
N ASN A 79 35.66 15.54 25.46
CA ASN A 79 34.66 16.35 26.16
C ASN A 79 33.69 17.03 25.17
N GLU A 80 34.20 17.51 24.03
CA GLU A 80 33.37 18.09 22.96
C GLU A 80 32.41 17.06 22.38
N VAL A 81 32.92 15.87 22.04
CA VAL A 81 32.08 14.76 21.54
C VAL A 81 31.06 14.33 22.59
N ASN A 82 31.45 14.23 23.86
CA ASN A 82 30.55 13.85 24.94
C ASN A 82 29.43 14.89 25.15
N LEU A 83 29.76 16.18 25.04
CA LEU A 83 28.77 17.25 25.12
C LEU A 83 27.78 17.18 23.96
N GLU A 84 28.25 16.91 22.74
CA GLU A 84 27.38 16.74 21.57
C GLU A 84 26.47 15.51 21.73
N ILE A 85 26.99 14.40 22.27
CA ILE A 85 26.18 13.21 22.59
C ILE A 85 25.11 13.55 23.62
N GLN A 86 25.47 14.27 24.69
CA GLN A 86 24.52 14.66 25.74
C GLN A 86 23.44 15.60 25.19
N LYS A 87 23.81 16.56 24.35
CA LYS A 87 22.87 17.46 23.68
C LYS A 87 21.90 16.69 22.79
N ARG A 88 22.38 15.76 21.98
CA ARG A 88 21.51 14.90 21.14
C ARG A 88 20.64 13.97 21.95
N LYS A 89 21.15 13.44 23.06
CA LYS A 89 20.36 12.59 23.97
C LYS A 89 19.21 13.39 24.56
N GLN A 90 19.50 14.59 25.08
CA GLN A 90 18.50 15.48 25.63
C GLN A 90 17.48 15.89 24.55
N ASP A 91 17.94 16.30 23.37
CA ASP A 91 17.04 16.65 22.25
C ASP A 91 16.14 15.47 21.86
N ARG A 92 16.66 14.23 21.84
CA ARG A 92 15.86 13.03 21.57
C ARG A 92 14.81 12.75 22.65
N GLU A 93 15.15 12.95 23.92
CA GLU A 93 14.23 12.80 25.05
C GLU A 93 13.14 13.87 25.04
N THR A 94 13.49 15.12 24.67
CA THR A 94 12.54 16.23 24.58
C THR A 94 11.89 16.35 23.20
N GLN A 95 12.31 15.56 22.22
CA GLN A 95 11.91 15.72 20.81
C GLN A 95 10.40 15.63 20.65
N ASP A 96 9.78 14.76 21.43
CA ASP A 96 8.36 14.48 21.43
C ASP A 96 7.48 15.64 21.91
N ILE A 97 8.06 16.63 22.59
CA ILE A 97 7.36 17.76 23.20
C ILE A 97 7.92 19.12 22.77
N THR A 98 9.14 19.17 22.21
CA THR A 98 9.77 20.42 21.76
C THR A 98 9.65 20.61 20.25
N HIS A 99 9.59 19.53 19.46
CA HIS A 99 9.50 19.63 18.01
C HIS A 99 8.03 19.75 17.59
N LEU A 100 7.68 20.90 17.02
CA LEU A 100 6.31 21.22 16.60
C LEU A 100 5.75 20.16 15.64
N ASP A 101 6.54 19.72 14.66
CA ASP A 101 6.14 18.70 13.69
C ASP A 101 5.70 17.38 14.34
N ARG A 102 6.38 16.95 15.42
CA ARG A 102 5.99 15.72 16.15
C ARG A 102 4.69 15.91 16.90
N ILE A 103 4.49 17.07 17.50
CA ILE A 103 3.27 17.41 18.24
C ILE A 103 2.10 17.51 17.27
N GLU A 104 2.27 18.18 16.13
CA GLU A 104 1.26 18.28 15.07
C GLU A 104 0.86 16.89 14.55
N ASN A 105 1.83 16.03 14.23
CA ASN A 105 1.57 14.65 13.83
C ASN A 105 0.80 13.85 14.91
N LYS A 106 1.12 14.04 16.20
CA LYS A 106 0.38 13.40 17.30
C LYS A 106 -1.04 13.96 17.40
N ILE A 107 -1.22 15.28 17.26
CA ILE A 107 -2.53 15.94 17.27
C ILE A 107 -3.39 15.45 16.10
N GLU A 108 -2.84 15.33 14.89
CA GLU A 108 -3.56 14.81 13.73
C GLU A 108 -4.01 13.37 13.93
N LYS A 109 -3.13 12.50 14.47
CA LYS A 109 -3.49 11.11 14.80
C LYS A 109 -4.61 11.05 15.83
N ILE A 110 -4.54 11.86 16.88
CA ILE A 110 -5.58 11.93 17.92
C ILE A 110 -6.89 12.47 17.34
N LYS A 111 -6.83 13.49 16.47
CA LYS A 111 -8.02 14.03 15.78
C LYS A 111 -8.64 12.98 14.86
N SER A 112 -7.83 12.26 14.09
CA SER A 112 -8.30 11.15 13.23
C SER A 112 -8.99 10.07 14.05
N LEU A 113 -8.36 9.63 15.16
CA LEU A 113 -8.96 8.66 16.07
C LEU A 113 -10.28 9.19 16.66
N ASN A 114 -10.32 10.45 17.10
CA ASN A 114 -11.53 11.07 17.62
C ASN A 114 -12.64 11.10 16.56
N ASN A 115 -12.32 11.47 15.32
CA ASN A 115 -13.28 11.44 14.21
C ASN A 115 -13.82 10.03 13.96
N HIS A 116 -12.97 9.00 13.97
CA HIS A 116 -13.43 7.61 13.86
C HIS A 116 -14.35 7.21 15.01
N LEU A 117 -13.98 7.54 16.25
CA LEU A 117 -14.81 7.26 17.42
C LEU A 117 -16.15 8.00 17.38
N GLN A 118 -16.17 9.25 16.93
CA GLN A 118 -17.40 10.01 16.69
C GLN A 118 -18.26 9.37 15.60
N SER A 119 -17.66 8.88 14.52
CA SER A 119 -18.36 8.15 13.48
C SER A 119 -19.00 6.87 14.03
N ILE A 120 -18.27 6.11 14.85
CA ILE A 120 -18.79 4.90 15.49
C ILE A 120 -19.91 5.25 16.47
N LEU A 121 -19.78 6.34 17.21
CA LEU A 121 -20.82 6.81 18.12
C LEU A 121 -22.09 7.20 17.37
N ARG A 122 -21.98 7.82 16.20
CA ARG A 122 -23.13 8.12 15.33
C ARG A 122 -23.77 6.84 14.78
N CYS A 123 -22.97 5.88 14.35
CA CYS A 123 -23.47 4.57 13.89
C CYS A 123 -23.95 3.67 15.02
N LYS A 124 -23.71 4.02 16.29
CA LYS A 124 -24.13 3.21 17.44
C LYS A 124 -25.64 2.99 17.43
N ASP A 125 -26.41 4.05 17.22
CA ASP A 125 -27.88 3.96 17.25
C ASP A 125 -28.39 3.11 16.08
N ASP A 126 -27.77 3.22 14.89
CA ASP A 126 -28.07 2.34 13.75
C ASP A 126 -27.72 0.88 14.01
N ILE A 127 -26.58 0.61 14.65
CA ILE A 127 -26.14 -0.74 15.03
C ILE A 127 -27.07 -1.31 16.10
N VAL A 128 -27.43 -0.52 17.10
CA VAL A 128 -28.38 -0.91 18.15
C VAL A 128 -29.74 -1.20 17.53
N ASN A 129 -30.23 -0.36 16.62
CA ASN A 129 -31.48 -0.59 15.91
C ASN A 129 -31.43 -1.86 15.06
N ARG A 130 -30.33 -2.13 14.34
CA ARG A 130 -30.14 -3.40 13.60
C ARG A 130 -30.04 -4.63 14.50
N LEU A 131 -29.49 -4.50 15.70
CA LEU A 131 -29.39 -5.61 16.66
C LEU A 131 -30.71 -5.84 17.40
N GLN A 132 -31.48 -4.77 17.66
CA GLN A 132 -32.81 -4.85 18.29
C GLN A 132 -33.87 -5.33 17.32
N GLN A 133 -33.73 -5.06 16.02
CA GLN A 133 -34.56 -5.68 15.01
C GLN A 133 -34.21 -7.18 14.98
N PRO A 134 -35.11 -8.09 15.39
CA PRO A 134 -34.91 -9.50 15.10
C PRO A 134 -34.76 -9.57 13.59
N LEU A 135 -33.63 -10.06 13.07
CA LEU A 135 -33.43 -10.23 11.63
C LEU A 135 -34.73 -10.80 11.06
N VAL A 136 -35.43 -10.08 10.18
CA VAL A 136 -36.68 -10.54 9.57
C VAL A 136 -36.32 -11.01 8.17
N GLY A 137 -35.62 -12.15 8.10
CA GLY A 137 -35.47 -12.90 6.86
C GLY A 137 -36.25 -14.21 6.93
N ASP A 138 -36.27 -14.96 5.83
CA ASP A 138 -36.66 -16.37 5.83
C ASP A 138 -35.52 -17.21 6.41
N TYR A 139 -35.37 -17.21 7.73
CA TYR A 139 -34.42 -18.07 8.43
C TYR A 139 -35.15 -19.14 9.21
N ILE A 140 -34.54 -20.33 9.21
CA ILE A 140 -35.00 -21.45 10.01
C ILE A 140 -34.60 -21.14 11.46
N LYS A 141 -35.59 -20.92 12.33
CA LYS A 141 -35.36 -20.79 13.77
C LYS A 141 -34.98 -22.17 14.32
N ILE A 142 -33.74 -22.31 14.74
CA ILE A 142 -33.23 -23.53 15.38
C ILE A 142 -32.92 -23.16 16.84
N ASP A 143 -33.35 -24.01 17.77
CA ASP A 143 -32.99 -23.82 19.18
C ASP A 143 -31.49 -24.10 19.37
N ALA A 144 -30.85 -23.42 20.31
CA ALA A 144 -29.40 -23.48 20.50
C ALA A 144 -28.90 -24.91 20.78
N ALA A 145 -29.74 -25.74 21.42
CA ALA A 145 -29.47 -27.15 21.67
C ALA A 145 -29.31 -27.98 20.37
N TYR A 146 -29.96 -27.55 19.27
CA TYR A 146 -29.99 -28.28 18.01
C TYR A 146 -29.08 -27.70 16.92
N HIS A 147 -28.40 -26.58 17.18
CA HIS A 147 -27.46 -25.97 16.23
C HIS A 147 -26.33 -26.91 15.81
N ARG A 148 -25.82 -27.73 16.73
CA ARG A 148 -24.76 -28.70 16.42
C ARG A 148 -25.23 -29.71 15.37
N TYR A 149 -26.38 -30.33 15.59
CA TYR A 149 -26.94 -31.29 14.64
C TYR A 149 -27.27 -30.63 13.30
N ALA A 150 -27.81 -29.41 13.31
CA ALA A 150 -28.06 -28.66 12.08
C ALA A 150 -26.77 -28.38 11.30
N SER A 151 -25.69 -28.00 11.99
CA SER A 151 -24.38 -27.76 11.36
C SER A 151 -23.76 -29.02 10.75
N GLU A 152 -24.08 -30.20 11.28
CA GLU A 152 -23.64 -31.49 10.74
C GLU A 152 -24.52 -31.92 9.54
N VAL A 153 -25.81 -31.62 9.56
CA VAL A 153 -26.79 -32.02 8.52
C VAL A 153 -26.77 -31.10 7.30
N PHE A 154 -26.57 -29.79 7.43
CA PHE A 154 -26.58 -28.86 6.29
C PHE A 154 -25.51 -29.17 5.22
N PRO A 155 -24.27 -29.51 5.57
CA PRO A 155 -23.26 -29.94 4.60
C PRO A 155 -23.62 -31.24 3.89
N LEU A 156 -24.35 -32.15 4.55
CA LEU A 156 -24.85 -33.39 3.95
C LEU A 156 -26.04 -33.13 3.01
N LEU A 157 -26.85 -32.11 3.29
CA LEU A 157 -28.00 -31.73 2.47
C LEU A 157 -27.60 -30.96 1.20
N THR A 158 -26.51 -30.21 1.23
CA THR A 158 -26.02 -29.41 0.10
C THR A 158 -25.77 -30.23 -1.18
N PRO A 159 -25.07 -31.37 -1.17
CA PRO A 159 -24.88 -32.19 -2.37
C PRO A 159 -26.21 -32.78 -2.86
N ILE A 160 -27.12 -33.16 -1.96
CA ILE A 160 -28.45 -33.69 -2.33
C ILE A 160 -29.29 -32.62 -3.03
N LEU A 161 -29.24 -31.38 -2.56
CA LEU A 161 -29.90 -30.25 -3.23
C LEU A 161 -29.28 -29.94 -4.59
N GLY A 162 -27.95 -30.03 -4.72
CA GLY A 162 -27.25 -29.89 -5.99
C GLY A 162 -27.61 -30.99 -6.99
N GLU A 163 -27.65 -32.25 -6.54
CA GLU A 163 -28.10 -33.39 -7.33
C GLU A 163 -29.57 -33.26 -7.74
N LEU A 164 -30.44 -32.79 -6.83
CA LEU A 164 -31.84 -32.52 -7.15
C LEU A 164 -31.98 -31.47 -8.25
N ASN A 165 -31.22 -30.37 -8.18
CA ASN A 165 -31.24 -29.35 -9.22
C ASN A 165 -30.79 -29.92 -10.56
N ASN A 166 -29.68 -30.67 -10.58
CA ASN A 166 -29.21 -31.35 -11.79
C ASN A 166 -30.25 -32.35 -12.34
N ASN A 167 -30.95 -33.06 -11.46
CA ASN A 167 -32.03 -33.97 -11.87
C ASN A 167 -33.24 -33.21 -12.42
N LEU A 168 -33.59 -32.05 -11.87
CA LEU A 168 -34.63 -31.18 -12.41
C LEU A 168 -34.24 -30.63 -13.79
N ASP A 169 -32.99 -30.18 -13.95
CA ASP A 169 -32.44 -29.74 -15.24
C ASP A 169 -32.44 -30.90 -16.26
N ASN A 170 -32.09 -32.11 -15.82
CA ASN A 170 -32.15 -33.31 -16.66
C ASN A 170 -33.58 -33.66 -17.06
N ILE A 171 -34.56 -33.49 -16.17
CA ILE A 171 -35.99 -33.70 -16.46
C ILE A 171 -36.50 -32.63 -17.42
N GLU A 172 -36.12 -31.37 -17.25
CA GLU A 172 -36.46 -30.29 -18.17
C GLU A 172 -35.85 -30.51 -19.54
N TRP A 173 -34.57 -30.91 -19.59
CA TRP A 173 -33.88 -31.29 -20.82
C TRP A 173 -34.60 -32.44 -21.50
N TYR A 174 -34.89 -33.54 -20.79
CA TYR A 174 -35.60 -34.69 -21.33
C TYR A 174 -36.99 -34.30 -21.85
N LYS A 175 -37.70 -33.45 -21.11
CA LYS A 175 -39.01 -32.94 -21.52
C LYS A 175 -38.93 -32.11 -22.81
N THR A 176 -37.85 -31.36 -22.99
CA THR A 176 -37.69 -30.44 -24.12
C THR A 176 -37.13 -31.14 -25.35
N THR A 177 -36.18 -32.07 -25.21
CA THR A 177 -35.54 -32.74 -26.35
C THR A 177 -36.32 -33.96 -26.84
N GLN A 178 -36.75 -34.85 -25.94
CA GLN A 178 -37.42 -36.10 -26.33
C GLN A 178 -38.81 -35.82 -26.90
N PHE A 179 -39.64 -35.03 -26.22
CA PHE A 179 -40.98 -34.71 -26.73
C PHE A 179 -40.93 -33.83 -27.98
N SER A 180 -39.94 -32.93 -28.12
CA SER A 180 -39.81 -32.14 -29.35
C SER A 180 -39.37 -33.01 -30.53
N GLN A 181 -38.42 -33.94 -30.32
CA GLN A 181 -37.96 -34.84 -31.37
C GLN A 181 -39.06 -35.81 -31.80
N ASP A 182 -39.83 -36.38 -30.86
CA ASP A 182 -40.93 -37.29 -31.17
C ASP A 182 -42.15 -36.55 -31.74
N ARG A 183 -42.41 -35.32 -31.31
CA ARG A 183 -43.44 -34.44 -31.91
C ARG A 183 -43.08 -34.03 -33.33
N HIS A 184 -41.83 -33.67 -33.60
CA HIS A 184 -41.39 -33.32 -34.96
C HIS A 184 -41.47 -34.54 -35.91
N LYS A 185 -41.11 -35.74 -35.42
CA LYS A 185 -41.33 -36.97 -36.18
C LYS A 185 -42.81 -37.19 -36.47
N LEU A 186 -43.69 -37.03 -35.48
CA LEU A 186 -45.14 -37.17 -35.67
C LEU A 186 -45.71 -36.14 -36.64
N GLU A 187 -45.33 -34.87 -36.52
CA GLU A 187 -45.75 -33.80 -37.42
C GLU A 187 -45.26 -34.07 -38.85
N SER A 188 -44.04 -34.58 -39.02
CA SER A 188 -43.53 -34.98 -40.34
C SER A 188 -44.34 -36.12 -40.97
N LEU A 189 -44.69 -37.16 -40.19
CA LEU A 189 -45.52 -38.26 -40.66
C LEU A 189 -46.95 -37.79 -41.00
N LEU A 190 -47.51 -36.90 -40.19
CA LEU A 190 -48.81 -36.30 -40.45
C LEU A 190 -48.81 -35.46 -41.73
N ASN A 191 -47.75 -34.69 -41.99
CA ASN A 191 -47.60 -33.92 -43.22
C ASN A 191 -47.47 -34.83 -44.45
N VAL A 192 -46.76 -35.95 -44.33
CA VAL A 192 -46.68 -36.95 -45.42
C VAL A 192 -48.04 -37.60 -45.66
N LEU A 193 -48.79 -37.95 -44.62
CA LEU A 193 -50.14 -38.48 -44.76
C LEU A 193 -51.09 -37.44 -45.39
N SER A 194 -51.03 -36.19 -44.95
CA SER A 194 -51.87 -35.11 -45.48
C SER A 194 -51.57 -34.82 -46.95
N SER A 195 -50.29 -34.83 -47.35
CA SER A 195 -49.89 -34.63 -48.75
C SER A 195 -50.27 -35.82 -49.62
N SER A 196 -50.13 -37.05 -49.11
CA SER A 196 -50.62 -38.26 -49.79
C SER A 196 -52.15 -38.25 -49.97
N PHE A 197 -52.89 -37.83 -48.95
CA PHE A 197 -54.34 -37.68 -49.02
C PHE A 197 -54.75 -36.59 -50.02
N ALA A 198 -54.07 -35.44 -50.01
CA ALA A 198 -54.30 -34.38 -51.01
C ALA A 198 -54.02 -34.86 -52.44
N ALA A 199 -52.95 -35.64 -52.64
CA ALA A 199 -52.64 -36.27 -53.92
C ALA A 199 -53.74 -37.26 -54.34
N MET A 200 -54.23 -38.09 -53.42
CA MET A 200 -55.34 -39.01 -53.69
C MET A 200 -56.64 -38.26 -54.02
N GLN A 201 -56.94 -37.17 -53.32
CA GLN A 201 -58.10 -36.33 -53.59
C GLN A 201 -57.99 -35.64 -54.95
N SER A 202 -56.79 -35.17 -55.33
CA SER A 202 -56.52 -34.59 -56.65
C SER A 202 -56.70 -35.65 -57.76
N GLN A 203 -56.18 -36.87 -57.56
CA GLN A 203 -56.38 -37.98 -58.48
C GLN A 203 -57.86 -38.35 -58.61
N TYR A 204 -58.61 -38.40 -57.51
CA TYR A 204 -60.03 -38.66 -57.54
C TYR A 204 -60.80 -37.56 -58.30
N GLN A 205 -60.45 -36.29 -58.10
CA GLN A 205 -61.05 -35.18 -58.83
C GLN A 205 -60.72 -35.26 -60.33
N ALA A 206 -59.50 -35.60 -60.70
CA ALA A 206 -59.11 -35.81 -62.09
C ALA A 206 -59.92 -36.96 -62.73
N LEU A 207 -60.11 -38.08 -62.02
CA LEU A 207 -60.97 -39.17 -62.47
C LEU A 207 -62.44 -38.73 -62.63
N CYS A 208 -62.95 -37.93 -61.70
CA CYS A 208 -64.31 -37.38 -61.80
C CYS A 208 -64.46 -36.45 -62.99
N GLN A 209 -63.47 -35.58 -63.25
CA GLN A 209 -63.45 -34.70 -64.41
C GLN A 209 -63.37 -35.50 -65.72
N MET A 210 -62.49 -36.51 -65.78
CA MET A 210 -62.39 -37.41 -66.93
C MET A 210 -63.68 -38.19 -67.18
N ARG A 211 -64.36 -38.64 -66.11
CA ARG A 211 -65.68 -39.28 -66.25
C ARG A 211 -66.75 -38.31 -66.76
N ARG A 212 -66.72 -37.05 -66.30
CA ARG A 212 -67.64 -36.01 -66.81
C ARG A 212 -67.38 -35.73 -68.29
N SER A 213 -66.13 -35.52 -68.69
CA SER A 213 -65.80 -35.31 -70.11
C SER A 213 -66.15 -36.52 -70.97
N MET A 214 -65.95 -37.74 -70.47
CA MET A 214 -66.40 -38.96 -71.14
C MET A 214 -67.93 -38.98 -71.30
N ASN A 215 -68.70 -38.67 -70.26
CA ASN A 215 -70.15 -38.57 -70.34
C ASN A 215 -70.62 -37.46 -71.30
N GLU A 216 -69.92 -36.33 -71.34
CA GLU A 216 -70.20 -35.24 -72.29
C GLU A 216 -69.92 -35.67 -73.74
N MET A 217 -68.86 -36.45 -74.00
CA MET A 217 -68.60 -37.07 -75.31
C MET A 217 -69.68 -38.08 -75.71
N TYR A 218 -70.13 -38.93 -74.77
CA TYR A 218 -71.23 -39.87 -75.03
C TYR A 218 -72.58 -39.15 -75.26
N GLY A 219 -72.86 -38.10 -74.48
CA GLY A 219 -74.06 -37.28 -74.67
C GLY A 219 -74.05 -36.53 -76.00
N SER A 220 -72.91 -35.97 -76.39
CA SER A 220 -72.76 -35.29 -77.69
C SER A 220 -72.76 -36.26 -78.88
N SER A 221 -72.23 -37.48 -78.73
CA SER A 221 -72.37 -38.53 -79.75
C SER A 221 -73.81 -39.02 -79.91
N SER A 222 -74.61 -38.99 -78.84
CA SER A 222 -76.05 -39.32 -78.92
C SER A 222 -76.88 -38.19 -79.56
N THR A 223 -76.44 -36.93 -79.51
CA THR A 223 -77.14 -35.80 -80.15
C THR A 223 -76.72 -35.55 -81.59
N VAL A 224 -75.50 -35.95 -81.99
CA VAL A 224 -75.07 -35.85 -83.40
C VAL A 224 -75.72 -36.93 -84.28
N GLY A 225 -76.19 -38.05 -83.69
CA GLY A 225 -77.00 -39.04 -84.41
C GLY A 225 -78.47 -38.67 -84.61
N ALA A 226 -78.98 -37.61 -83.96
CA ALA A 226 -80.40 -37.25 -83.98
C ALA A 226 -80.73 -35.98 -84.80
N VAL A 227 -79.74 -35.36 -85.46
CA VAL A 227 -79.95 -34.17 -86.32
C VAL A 227 -79.57 -34.46 -87.78
N ALA A 228 -79.33 -35.72 -88.15
CA ALA A 228 -78.95 -36.13 -89.50
C ALA A 228 -79.93 -37.10 -90.20
N ASP A 229 -81.13 -37.33 -89.67
CA ASP A 229 -82.21 -38.00 -90.42
C ASP A 229 -83.60 -37.65 -89.83
N SER A 230 -84.19 -36.55 -90.31
CA SER A 230 -85.63 -36.26 -90.56
C SER A 230 -85.89 -34.76 -90.58
#